data_AF-A0A2D5KGF7-F1
#
_entry.id   AF-A0A2D5KGF7-F1
#
_cell.length_a   1.000
_cell.length_b   1.000
_cell.length_c   1.000
_cell.angle_alpha   90.00
_cell.angle_beta   90.00
_cell.angle_gamma   90.00
#
_symmetry.space_group_name_H-M   'P 1'
#
loop_
_entity.id
_entity.type
_entity.pdbx_description
1 polymer ?
#
loop_
_entity_poly.entity_id
_entity_poly.type
_entity_poly.pdbx_seq_one_letter_code
_entity_poly.pdbx_strand_id
1 'polypeptide(L)'
;MFSACVSYYEDGGESVQPIRTNDYEPVEYARADLDSSIQLLPAQEIVNSGKIYVINNFLFVNEERKGFHVFDNSDPRNPSKIKFIQVLGSSDLAVRNNMLYINQATDLIALQYDPLSDKIRLMKRIENAFPELLSPQGYYNRSHKDSLTIDWIEVK
;
A
#
# COMPACT_ATOMS: atom_id res chain seq x y z
N MET A 1 20.36 -0.40 -28.85
CA MET A 1 20.07 1.04 -28.66
C MET A 1 19.30 1.49 -29.89
N PHE A 2 17.97 1.49 -29.84
CA PHE A 2 17.17 2.23 -30.81
C PHE A 2 15.92 2.77 -30.10
N SER A 3 15.90 4.09 -29.99
CA SER A 3 14.78 4.93 -29.64
C SER A 3 13.77 4.91 -30.79
N ALA A 4 12.47 4.83 -30.48
CA ALA A 4 11.42 5.06 -31.44
C ALA A 4 10.63 6.31 -30.99
N CYS A 5 10.95 7.45 -31.60
CA CYS A 5 10.08 8.61 -31.66
C CYS A 5 8.99 8.32 -32.69
N VAL A 6 7.73 8.29 -32.28
CA VAL A 6 6.60 8.28 -33.22
C VAL A 6 6.23 9.73 -33.51
N SER A 7 6.47 10.16 -34.75
CA SER A 7 5.91 11.38 -35.32
C SER A 7 4.63 11.00 -36.07
N TYR A 8 3.55 11.72 -35.83
CA TYR A 8 2.32 11.61 -36.62
C TYR A 8 2.26 12.78 -37.60
N TYR A 9 2.19 12.45 -38.89
CA TYR A 9 1.64 13.32 -39.93
C TYR A 9 0.17 12.94 -40.13
N GLU A 10 -0.66 13.98 -40.26
CA GLU A 10 -2.12 13.93 -40.39
C GLU A 10 -2.56 13.26 -41.70
N ASP A 11 -3.52 12.34 -41.63
CA ASP A 11 -4.52 12.14 -42.68
C ASP A 11 -5.82 11.55 -42.08
N GLY A 12 -6.96 12.12 -42.45
CA GLY A 12 -8.27 11.48 -42.33
C GLY A 12 -8.99 11.52 -40.98
N GLY A 13 -9.61 12.66 -40.65
CA GLY A 13 -11.05 12.73 -40.37
C GLY A 13 -11.72 11.89 -39.27
N GLU A 14 -11.01 11.25 -38.35
CA GLU A 14 -11.58 10.84 -37.06
C GLU A 14 -11.20 11.88 -36.01
N SER A 15 -12.19 12.38 -35.26
CA SER A 15 -11.90 13.20 -34.09
C SER A 15 -11.11 12.35 -33.10
N VAL A 16 -9.78 12.48 -33.14
CA VAL A 16 -8.92 12.02 -32.07
C VAL A 16 -9.35 12.80 -30.85
N GLN A 17 -10.23 12.19 -30.06
CA GLN A 17 -10.62 12.70 -28.76
C GLN A 17 -9.30 12.96 -28.01
N PRO A 18 -9.11 14.13 -27.39
CA PRO A 18 -7.92 14.32 -26.56
C PRO A 18 -7.89 13.16 -25.57
N ILE A 19 -6.76 12.44 -25.53
CA ILE A 19 -6.55 11.35 -24.57
C ILE A 19 -6.93 11.94 -23.21
N ARG A 20 -8.00 11.43 -22.59
CA ARG A 20 -8.42 11.88 -21.27
C ARG A 20 -7.28 11.52 -20.33
N THR A 21 -6.48 12.51 -19.94
CA THR A 21 -5.34 12.30 -19.03
C THR A 21 -5.77 12.10 -17.58
N ASN A 22 -7.08 12.21 -17.27
CA ASN A 22 -7.60 12.39 -15.92
C ASN A 22 -8.75 11.42 -15.59
N ASP A 23 -8.73 10.19 -16.08
CA ASP A 23 -9.71 9.19 -15.60
C ASP A 23 -9.38 8.73 -14.17
N TYR A 24 -8.21 9.10 -13.62
CA TYR A 24 -7.79 8.76 -12.27
C TYR A 24 -7.18 9.96 -11.55
N GLU A 25 -7.56 10.15 -10.30
CA GLU A 25 -6.95 11.11 -9.39
C GLU A 25 -6.03 10.39 -8.39
N PRO A 26 -4.81 10.90 -8.15
CA PRO A 26 -3.90 10.30 -7.19
C PRO A 26 -4.38 10.57 -5.76
N VAL A 27 -4.24 9.56 -4.89
CA VAL A 27 -4.39 9.72 -3.44
C VAL A 27 -3.01 9.86 -2.84
N GLU A 28 -2.75 11.01 -2.23
CA GLU A 28 -1.43 11.41 -1.78
C GLU A 28 -1.38 11.71 -0.28
N TYR A 29 -0.24 11.39 0.33
CA TYR A 29 0.05 11.73 1.73
C TYR A 29 1.47 12.25 1.86
N ALA A 30 1.69 13.19 2.78
CA ALA A 30 3.05 13.58 3.15
C ALA A 30 3.72 12.41 3.88
N ARG A 31 5.05 12.30 3.77
CA ARG A 31 5.81 11.24 4.49
C ARG A 31 5.58 11.28 6.00
N ALA A 32 5.49 12.46 6.59
CA ALA A 32 5.22 12.61 8.02
C ALA A 32 3.85 12.05 8.44
N ASP A 33 2.84 12.14 7.56
CA ASP A 33 1.52 11.57 7.80
C ASP A 33 1.56 10.04 7.70
N LEU A 34 2.32 9.51 6.73
CA LEU A 34 2.56 8.08 6.60
C LEU A 34 3.31 7.52 7.82
N ASP A 35 4.29 8.25 8.35
CA ASP A 35 5.02 7.88 9.57
C ASP A 35 4.11 7.86 10.80
N SER A 36 3.33 8.92 11.01
CA SER A 36 2.42 9.03 12.15
C SER A 36 1.23 8.08 12.07
N SER A 37 0.93 7.53 10.88
CA SER A 37 -0.13 6.53 10.70
C SER A 37 0.19 5.14 11.28
N ILE A 38 1.45 4.86 11.63
CA ILE A 38 1.86 3.53 12.11
C ILE A 38 1.41 3.36 13.56
N GLN A 39 0.31 2.63 13.75
CA GLN A 39 -0.30 2.43 15.07
C GLN A 39 -0.97 1.07 15.23
N LEU A 40 -1.03 0.61 16.48
CA LEU A 40 -1.81 -0.57 16.84
C LEU A 40 -3.18 -0.13 17.36
N LEU A 41 -4.23 -0.58 16.69
CA LEU A 41 -5.62 -0.24 17.00
C LEU A 41 -6.39 -1.48 17.48
N PRO A 42 -7.54 -1.28 18.15
CA PRO A 42 -8.51 -2.34 18.36
C PRO A 42 -8.92 -3.01 17.04
N ALA A 43 -9.43 -4.24 17.11
CA ALA A 43 -9.98 -4.95 15.97
C ALA A 43 -11.00 -4.09 15.20
N GLN A 44 -10.94 -4.13 13.87
CA GLN A 44 -11.81 -3.36 12.97
C GLN A 44 -12.56 -4.29 12.02
N GLU A 45 -13.64 -3.81 11.41
CA GLU A 45 -14.28 -4.56 10.32
C GLU A 45 -13.42 -4.57 9.07
N ILE A 46 -13.45 -5.71 8.37
CA ILE A 46 -12.81 -5.85 7.07
C ILE A 46 -13.74 -5.20 6.05
N VAL A 47 -13.22 -4.27 5.25
CA VAL A 47 -14.00 -3.61 4.18
C VAL A 47 -13.50 -4.02 2.82
N ASN A 48 -12.19 -3.88 2.58
CA ASN A 48 -11.54 -4.23 1.32
C ASN A 48 -10.29 -5.07 1.60
N SER A 49 -10.49 -6.40 1.64
CA SER A 49 -9.42 -7.34 1.95
C SER A 49 -8.54 -7.64 0.75
N GLY A 50 -7.23 -7.68 0.98
CA GLY A 50 -6.25 -8.19 0.02
C GLY A 50 -5.72 -9.57 0.40
N LYS A 51 -4.39 -9.69 0.39
CA LYS A 51 -3.65 -10.93 0.68
C LYS A 51 -3.81 -11.38 2.14
N ILE A 52 -3.75 -12.70 2.34
CA ILE A 52 -3.80 -13.36 3.66
C ILE A 52 -2.46 -14.05 3.93
N TYR A 53 -1.96 -13.91 5.15
CA TYR A 53 -0.69 -14.48 5.60
C TYR A 53 -0.91 -15.31 6.87
N VAL A 54 -0.52 -16.58 6.85
CA VAL A 54 -0.50 -17.45 8.04
C VAL A 54 0.92 -17.48 8.57
N ILE A 55 1.15 -16.93 9.77
CA ILE A 55 2.48 -16.87 10.39
C ILE A 55 2.35 -17.37 11.83
N ASN A 56 2.95 -18.52 12.12
CA ASN A 56 2.78 -19.22 13.39
C ASN A 56 1.27 -19.41 13.69
N ASN A 57 0.83 -18.96 14.87
CA ASN A 57 -0.57 -19.00 15.30
C ASN A 57 -1.34 -17.72 14.95
N PHE A 58 -0.84 -16.88 14.05
CA PHE A 58 -1.53 -15.65 13.65
C PHE A 58 -1.92 -15.67 12.18
N LEU A 59 -3.06 -15.05 11.88
CA LEU A 59 -3.39 -14.63 10.52
C LEU A 59 -3.25 -13.12 10.42
N PHE A 60 -2.64 -12.67 9.34
CA PHE A 60 -2.65 -11.27 8.93
C PHE A 60 -3.46 -11.17 7.64
N VAL A 61 -4.47 -10.30 7.64
CA VAL A 61 -5.28 -10.01 6.46
C VAL A 61 -5.04 -8.56 6.07
N ASN A 62 -4.52 -8.33 4.86
CA ASN A 62 -4.32 -6.99 4.35
C ASN A 62 -5.68 -6.28 4.20
N GLU A 63 -5.78 -5.05 4.68
CA GLU A 63 -6.80 -4.08 4.31
C GLU A 63 -6.17 -3.09 3.33
N GLU A 64 -6.69 -3.02 2.12
CA GLU A 64 -6.04 -2.35 1.00
C GLU A 64 -5.66 -0.90 1.37
N ARG A 65 -4.36 -0.60 1.28
CA ARG A 65 -3.72 0.69 1.61
C ARG A 65 -3.89 1.19 3.04
N LYS A 66 -4.47 0.42 3.96
CA LYS A 66 -4.73 0.86 5.34
C LYS A 66 -3.91 0.11 6.39
N GLY A 67 -3.60 -1.16 6.17
CA GLY A 67 -2.82 -1.94 7.12
C GLY A 67 -3.16 -3.43 7.11
N PHE A 68 -3.03 -4.06 8.28
CA PHE A 68 -3.21 -5.50 8.45
C PHE A 68 -4.08 -5.81 9.66
N HIS A 69 -5.17 -6.53 9.42
CA HIS A 69 -5.97 -7.16 10.48
C HIS A 69 -5.19 -8.33 11.06
N VAL A 70 -5.15 -8.43 12.39
CA VAL A 70 -4.48 -9.52 13.11
C VAL A 70 -5.54 -10.40 13.75
N PHE A 71 -5.43 -11.70 13.50
CA PHE A 71 -6.27 -12.72 14.14
C PHE A 71 -5.40 -13.69 14.92
N ASP A 72 -5.89 -14.13 16.07
CA ASP A 72 -5.46 -15.37 16.69
C ASP A 72 -6.02 -16.53 15.87
N ASN A 73 -5.13 -17.39 15.41
CA ASN A 73 -5.38 -18.55 14.57
C ASN A 73 -4.90 -19.85 15.24
N SER A 74 -4.90 -19.90 16.57
CA SER A 74 -4.52 -21.09 17.34
C SER A 74 -5.50 -22.27 17.14
N ASP A 75 -6.78 -22.01 16.86
CA ASP A 75 -7.69 -22.98 16.22
C ASP A 75 -8.05 -22.49 14.80
N PRO A 76 -7.43 -23.08 13.75
CA PRO A 76 -7.69 -22.68 12.37
C PRO A 76 -9.13 -22.83 11.89
N ARG A 77 -9.98 -23.56 12.63
CA ARG A 77 -11.41 -23.69 12.31
C ARG A 77 -12.24 -22.53 12.86
N ASN A 78 -11.69 -21.74 13.78
CA ASN A 78 -12.36 -20.61 14.42
C ASN A 78 -11.37 -19.47 14.75
N PRO A 79 -10.82 -18.78 13.73
CA PRO A 79 -9.92 -17.66 13.95
C PRO A 79 -10.65 -16.48 14.60
N SER A 80 -9.98 -15.82 15.55
CA SER A 80 -10.53 -14.70 16.32
C SER A 80 -9.82 -13.39 15.97
N LYS A 81 -10.57 -12.37 15.55
CA LYS A 81 -10.02 -11.05 15.22
C LYS A 81 -9.61 -10.32 16.51
N ILE A 82 -8.35 -9.92 16.64
CA ILE A 82 -7.82 -9.36 17.90
C ILE A 82 -7.37 -7.89 17.79
N LYS A 83 -6.72 -7.51 16.69
CA LYS A 83 -6.12 -6.17 16.52
C LYS A 83 -6.11 -5.73 15.06
N PHE A 84 -5.82 -4.46 14.85
CA PHE A 84 -5.50 -3.91 13.54
C PHE A 84 -4.18 -3.13 13.61
N ILE A 85 -3.19 -3.54 12.83
CA ILE A 85 -1.94 -2.79 12.66
C ILE A 85 -2.16 -1.83 11.50
N GLN A 86 -2.43 -0.56 11.82
CA GLN A 86 -2.55 0.46 10.81
C GLN A 86 -1.17 0.83 10.27
N VAL A 87 -1.05 0.80 8.95
CA VAL A 87 0.11 1.31 8.20
C VAL A 87 -0.45 1.89 6.90
N LEU A 88 -0.71 3.19 6.89
CA LEU A 88 -1.28 3.84 5.72
C LEU A 88 -0.33 3.72 4.52
N GLY A 89 -0.87 3.39 3.35
CA GLY A 89 -0.10 3.12 2.14
C GLY A 89 0.54 1.73 2.09
N SER A 90 0.20 0.82 3.02
CA SER A 90 0.73 -0.54 2.99
C SER A 90 0.16 -1.38 1.84
N SER A 91 1.00 -2.17 1.18
CA SER A 91 0.58 -3.09 0.11
C SER A 91 0.91 -4.55 0.38
N ASP A 92 2.07 -4.83 0.98
CA ASP A 92 2.58 -6.19 1.15
C ASP A 92 3.23 -6.40 2.51
N LEU A 93 3.21 -7.65 2.97
CA LEU A 93 3.80 -8.11 4.22
C LEU A 93 4.69 -9.33 3.96
N ALA A 94 5.89 -9.32 4.54
CA ALA A 94 6.72 -10.50 4.71
C ALA A 94 7.14 -10.62 6.17
N VAL A 95 7.37 -11.84 6.65
CA VAL A 95 7.80 -12.04 8.05
C VAL A 95 9.04 -12.90 8.12
N ARG A 96 10.01 -12.44 8.90
CA ARG A 96 11.23 -13.20 9.21
C ARG A 96 11.71 -12.84 10.60
N ASN A 97 12.09 -13.85 11.39
CA ASN A 97 12.65 -13.66 12.74
C ASN A 97 11.80 -12.73 13.65
N ASN A 98 10.48 -12.91 13.65
CA ASN A 98 9.52 -12.08 14.40
C ASN A 98 9.53 -10.58 14.01
N MET A 99 9.95 -10.27 12.78
CA MET A 99 9.90 -8.93 12.20
C MET A 99 8.92 -8.93 11.02
N LEU A 100 7.97 -8.00 11.04
CA LEU A 100 7.08 -7.68 9.94
C LEU A 100 7.80 -6.70 9.01
N TYR A 101 8.05 -7.12 7.78
CA TYR A 101 8.57 -6.27 6.71
C TYR A 101 7.39 -5.84 5.85
N ILE A 102 7.11 -4.53 5.84
CA ILE A 102 5.92 -3.98 5.18
C ILE A 102 6.36 -3.00 4.10
N ASN A 103 5.79 -3.16 2.91
CA ASN A 103 5.91 -2.19 1.83
C ASN A 103 4.92 -1.07 2.12
N GLN A 104 5.41 0.11 2.47
CA GLN A 104 4.60 1.30 2.74
C GLN A 104 4.91 2.36 1.67
N ALA A 105 4.01 2.54 0.71
CA ALA A 105 4.27 3.38 -0.47
C ALA A 105 5.64 3.02 -1.12
N THR A 106 6.59 3.95 -1.16
CA THR A 106 7.94 3.75 -1.70
C THR A 106 8.91 3.11 -0.71
N ASP A 107 8.52 2.95 0.55
CA ASP A 107 9.43 2.59 1.64
C ASP A 107 9.27 1.13 2.06
N LEU A 108 10.35 0.58 2.61
CA LEU A 108 10.32 -0.68 3.34
C LEU A 108 10.45 -0.39 4.84
N ILE A 109 9.46 -0.79 5.63
CA ILE A 109 9.52 -0.68 7.09
C ILE A 109 9.65 -2.05 7.75
N ALA A 110 10.39 -2.09 8.84
CA ALA A 110 10.54 -3.26 9.70
C ALA A 110 9.87 -2.97 11.05
N LEU A 111 8.80 -3.69 11.35
CA LEU A 111 7.98 -3.55 12.55
C LEU A 111 8.06 -4.82 13.40
N GLN A 112 8.27 -4.66 14.70
CA GLN A 112 8.01 -5.72 15.67
C GLN A 112 6.59 -5.57 16.21
N TYR A 113 5.87 -6.68 16.33
CA TYR A 113 4.59 -6.78 17.02
C TYR A 113 4.74 -7.77 18.19
N ASP A 114 4.40 -7.32 19.39
CA ASP A 114 4.33 -8.14 20.59
C ASP A 114 2.86 -8.31 21.01
N PRO A 115 2.27 -9.51 20.78
CA PRO A 115 0.89 -9.78 21.14
C PRO A 115 0.65 -9.88 22.65
N LEU A 116 1.69 -10.09 23.46
CA LEU A 116 1.52 -10.19 24.92
C LEU A 116 1.41 -8.82 25.58
N SER A 117 2.11 -7.83 25.04
CA SER A 117 2.11 -6.47 25.57
C SER A 117 1.26 -5.48 24.76
N ASP A 118 0.62 -5.94 23.68
CA ASP A 118 -0.14 -5.12 22.73
C ASP A 118 0.66 -3.89 22.26
N LYS A 119 1.90 -4.12 21.83
CA LYS A 119 2.80 -3.07 21.37
C LYS A 119 3.37 -3.38 20.00
N ILE A 120 3.50 -2.33 19.20
CA ILE A 120 4.32 -2.33 18.01
C ILE A 120 5.53 -1.43 18.19
N ARG A 121 6.62 -1.75 17.51
CA ARG A 121 7.84 -0.92 17.48
C ARG A 121 8.38 -0.86 16.07
N LEU A 122 8.52 0.36 15.54
CA LEU A 122 9.23 0.61 14.29
C LEU A 122 10.72 0.46 14.55
N MET A 123 11.32 -0.57 13.96
CA MET A 123 12.72 -0.91 14.17
C MET A 123 13.63 -0.28 13.12
N LYS A 124 13.13 -0.18 11.88
CA LYS A 124 13.86 0.42 10.76
C LYS A 124 12.90 0.89 9.68
N ARG A 125 13.27 1.97 9.00
CA ARG A 125 12.72 2.39 7.71
C ARG A 125 13.86 2.45 6.70
N ILE A 126 13.60 1.98 5.48
CA ILE A 126 14.44 2.19 4.32
C ILE A 126 13.59 2.95 3.32
N GLU A 127 13.86 4.25 3.19
CA GLU A 127 13.14 5.12 2.28
C GLU A 127 13.50 4.80 0.83
N ASN A 128 12.53 4.94 -0.08
CA ASN A 128 12.72 4.76 -1.53
C ASN A 128 13.28 3.37 -1.90
N ALA A 129 12.89 2.34 -1.14
CA ALA A 129 13.22 0.95 -1.44
C ALA A 129 12.46 0.42 -2.67
N PHE A 130 11.33 1.05 -3.00
CA PHE A 130 10.44 0.68 -4.10
C PHE A 130 10.13 1.88 -5.00
N PRO A 131 9.81 1.66 -6.29
CA PRO A 131 9.35 2.71 -7.18
C PRO A 131 7.98 3.27 -6.72
N GLU A 132 7.67 4.48 -7.15
CA GLU A 132 6.35 5.09 -6.94
C GLU A 132 5.23 4.28 -7.62
N LEU A 133 4.02 4.41 -7.07
CA LEU A 133 2.84 3.75 -7.60
C LEU A 133 2.41 4.41 -8.92
N LEU A 134 2.49 3.65 -10.01
CA LEU A 134 1.94 4.04 -11.31
C LEU A 134 0.41 4.09 -11.25
N SER A 135 -0.17 5.04 -12.00
CA SER A 135 -1.60 5.02 -12.28
C SER A 135 -1.98 3.74 -13.04
N PRO A 136 -3.28 3.36 -13.06
CA PRO A 136 -3.74 2.23 -13.87
C PRO A 136 -3.40 2.34 -15.36
N GLN A 137 -3.15 3.56 -15.84
CA GLN A 137 -2.73 3.85 -17.22
C GLN A 137 -1.21 3.92 -17.40
N GLY A 138 -0.42 3.68 -16.35
CA GLY A 138 1.05 3.61 -16.41
C GLY A 138 1.78 4.95 -16.27
N TYR A 139 1.13 5.97 -15.69
CA TYR A 139 1.74 7.29 -15.49
C TYR A 139 2.15 7.50 -14.02
N TYR A 140 3.27 8.17 -13.81
CA TYR A 140 3.65 8.70 -12.49
C TYR A 140 2.91 9.99 -12.20
N ASN A 141 2.59 10.21 -10.93
CA ASN A 141 2.19 11.52 -10.47
C ASN A 141 3.41 12.45 -10.40
N ARG A 142 3.48 13.45 -11.28
CA ARG A 142 4.61 14.39 -11.36
C ARG A 142 4.40 15.65 -10.52
N SER A 143 3.29 15.77 -9.81
CA SER A 143 2.79 17.07 -9.33
C SER A 143 3.37 17.51 -7.98
N HIS A 144 3.93 16.63 -7.15
CA HIS A 144 4.34 17.00 -5.79
C HIS A 144 5.64 16.33 -5.33
N LYS A 145 6.59 17.14 -4.84
CA LYS A 145 7.94 16.68 -4.43
C LYS A 145 7.97 16.09 -3.01
N ASP A 146 6.96 16.41 -2.19
CA ASP A 146 6.97 16.12 -0.74
C ASP A 146 5.85 15.16 -0.29
N SER A 147 5.03 14.67 -1.23
CA SER A 147 4.00 13.66 -1.00
C SER A 147 4.26 12.39 -1.79
N LEU A 148 3.72 11.28 -1.30
CA LEU A 148 3.76 9.98 -1.96
C LEU A 148 2.35 9.60 -2.40
N THR A 149 2.22 9.17 -3.65
CA THR A 149 0.99 8.56 -4.14
C THR A 149 0.86 7.14 -3.60
N ILE A 150 -0.22 6.88 -2.87
CA ILE A 150 -0.48 5.56 -2.27
C ILE A 150 -1.62 4.81 -2.95
N ASP A 151 -2.46 5.51 -3.73
CA ASP A 151 -3.58 4.94 -4.47
C ASP A 151 -3.99 5.83 -5.65
N TRP A 152 -4.88 5.33 -6.51
CA TRP A 152 -5.47 6.07 -7.63
C TRP A 152 -6.97 5.78 -7.71
N ILE A 153 -7.79 6.83 -7.68
CA ILE A 153 -9.26 6.70 -7.70
C ILE A 153 -9.79 7.09 -9.07
N GLU A 154 -10.63 6.23 -9.67
CA GLU A 154 -11.27 6.51 -10.94
C GLU A 154 -12.26 7.69 -10.83
N VAL A 155 -12.09 8.70 -11.67
CA VAL A 155 -12.97 9.87 -11.79
C VAL A 155 -14.04 9.55 -12.82
N LYS A 156 -15.31 9.51 -12.39
CA LYS A 156 -16.46 9.25 -13.27
C LYS A 156 -16.95 10.50 -14.01
#